data_AF-A0A0A0C0M6-F1
#
_entry.id   AF-A0A0A0C0M6-F1
#
_cell.length_a   1.000
_cell.length_b   1.000
_cell.length_c   1.000
_cell.angle_alpha   90.00
_cell.angle_beta   90.00
_cell.angle_gamma   90.00
#
_symmetry.space_group_name_H-M   'P 1'
#
loop_
_entity.id
_entity.type
_entity.pdbx_description
1 polymer ?
#
loop_
_entity_poly.entity_id
_entity_poly.type
_entity_poly.pdbx_seq_one_letter_code
_entity_poly.pdbx_strand_id
1 'polypeptide(L)'
;MSEESEAHVVDCSEALRRLFDFLDREIDEADGDRIRQHLADCEPCLSEYDVEDHLKRLVRRACPESAPAELHLRIRQSLTVLRLQIGDPG
;
A
#
# COMPACT_ATOMS: atom_id res chain seq x y z
N MET A 1 -32.54 -0.63 -22.30
CA MET A 1 -32.33 -1.61 -21.22
C MET A 1 -31.14 -1.09 -20.45
N SER A 2 -31.40 -0.66 -19.22
CA SER A 2 -30.52 -0.19 -18.16
C SER A 2 -29.00 -0.25 -18.41
N GLU A 3 -28.43 0.88 -18.81
CA GLU A 3 -26.98 1.15 -18.80
C GLU A 3 -26.62 1.95 -17.55
N GLU A 4 -26.99 1.44 -16.37
CA GLU A 4 -26.60 2.00 -15.07
C GLU A 4 -25.66 1.03 -14.38
N SER A 5 -24.35 1.17 -14.66
CA SER A 5 -23.26 0.78 -13.76
C SER A 5 -21.91 1.35 -14.26
N GLU A 6 -21.87 2.64 -14.62
CA GLU A 6 -20.61 3.34 -14.86
C GLU A 6 -20.08 3.89 -13.53
N ALA A 7 -19.74 2.98 -12.62
CA ALA A 7 -19.02 3.27 -11.39
C ALA A 7 -17.69 2.49 -11.44
N HIS A 8 -16.72 3.08 -12.14
CA HIS A 8 -15.28 2.81 -12.05
C HIS A 8 -14.84 1.35 -11.79
N VAL A 9 -15.11 0.46 -12.75
CA VAL A 9 -14.44 -0.85 -12.79
C VAL A 9 -12.98 -0.60 -13.17
N VAL A 10 -12.04 -0.94 -12.29
CA VAL A 10 -10.60 -0.96 -12.62
C VAL A 10 -10.37 -2.09 -13.62
N ASP A 11 -9.74 -1.78 -14.75
CA ASP A 11 -9.34 -2.80 -15.72
C ASP A 11 -8.05 -3.52 -15.29
N CYS A 12 -7.77 -4.68 -15.89
CA CYS A 12 -6.59 -5.47 -15.52
C CYS A 12 -5.27 -4.70 -15.73
N SER A 13 -5.19 -3.83 -16.74
CA SER A 13 -3.96 -3.09 -17.03
C SER A 13 -3.70 -1.99 -15.99
N GLU A 14 -4.76 -1.34 -15.51
CA GLU A 14 -4.75 -0.39 -14.41
C GLU A 14 -4.38 -1.07 -13.09
N ALA A 15 -5.02 -2.21 -12.78
CA ALA A 15 -4.73 -2.99 -11.59
C ALA A 15 -3.25 -3.41 -11.54
N LEU A 16 -2.72 -3.95 -12.63
CA LEU A 16 -1.32 -4.39 -12.72
C LEU A 16 -0.33 -3.23 -12.65
N ARG A 17 -0.65 -2.09 -13.28
CA ARG A 17 0.23 -0.91 -13.24
C ARG A 17 0.39 -0.35 -11.83
N ARG A 18 -0.67 -0.41 -11.02
CA ARG A 18 -0.70 0.10 -9.64
C ARG A 18 -0.47 -0.97 -8.59
N LEU A 19 -0.16 -2.20 -9.00
CA LEU A 19 -0.01 -3.34 -8.11
C LEU A 19 1.10 -3.12 -7.06
N PHE A 20 2.22 -2.52 -7.47
CA PHE A 20 3.32 -2.23 -6.55
C PHE A 20 2.96 -1.16 -5.52
N ASP A 21 2.36 -0.05 -5.96
CA ASP A 21 1.87 1.02 -5.08
C ASP A 21 0.85 0.46 -4.07
N PHE A 22 -0.05 -0.41 -4.54
CA PHE A 22 -1.01 -1.11 -3.69
C PHE A 22 -0.31 -2.01 -2.65
N LEU A 23 0.67 -2.82 -3.07
CA LEU A 23 1.44 -3.70 -2.19
C LEU A 23 2.28 -2.92 -1.15
N ASP A 24 2.80 -1.75 -1.52
CA ASP A 24 3.60 -0.89 -0.63
C ASP A 24 2.75 0.08 0.22
N ARG A 25 1.42 0.07 0.01
CA ARG A 25 0.47 0.98 0.67
C ARG A 25 0.73 2.45 0.34
N GLU A 26 1.19 2.71 -0.87
CA GLU A 26 1.45 4.05 -1.43
C GLU A 26 0.30 4.56 -2.30
N ILE A 27 -0.89 3.98 -2.10
CA ILE A 27 -2.12 4.29 -2.80
C ILE A 27 -3.15 4.86 -1.82
N ASP A 28 -4.01 5.75 -2.27
CA ASP A 28 -5.13 6.22 -1.47
C ASP A 28 -6.16 5.11 -1.22
N GLU A 29 -7.00 5.30 -0.20
CA GLU A 29 -7.95 4.29 0.24
C GLU A 29 -8.99 3.93 -0.83
N ALA A 30 -9.50 4.94 -1.56
CA ALA A 30 -10.51 4.73 -2.58
C ALA A 30 -9.98 3.92 -3.76
N ASP A 31 -8.77 4.21 -4.22
CA ASP A 31 -8.14 3.43 -5.29
C ASP A 31 -7.70 2.05 -4.80
N GLY A 32 -7.27 1.92 -3.54
CA GLY A 32 -7.01 0.64 -2.90
C GLY A 32 -8.25 -0.26 -2.79
N ASP A 33 -9.42 0.31 -2.52
CA ASP A 33 -10.70 -0.41 -2.52
C ASP A 33 -11.01 -0.99 -3.90
N ARG A 34 -10.83 -0.18 -4.96
CA ARG A 34 -11.11 -0.62 -6.34
C ARG A 34 -10.17 -1.74 -6.79
N ILE A 35 -8.88 -1.67 -6.46
CA ILE A 35 -7.92 -2.75 -6.76
C ILE A 35 -8.30 -4.01 -5.99
N ARG A 36 -8.69 -3.91 -4.70
CA ARG A 36 -9.16 -5.06 -3.92
C ARG A 36 -10.38 -5.73 -4.52
N GLN A 37 -11.33 -4.94 -4.98
CA GLN A 37 -12.49 -5.46 -5.69
C GLN A 37 -12.08 -6.16 -6.99
N HIS A 38 -11.22 -5.54 -7.81
CA HIS A 38 -10.73 -6.16 -9.04
C HIS A 38 -10.04 -7.50 -8.79
N LEU A 39 -9.15 -7.59 -7.79
CA LEU A 39 -8.46 -8.83 -7.44
C LEU A 39 -9.42 -9.92 -6.95
N ALA A 40 -10.53 -9.56 -6.31
CA ALA A 40 -11.56 -10.52 -5.90
C ALA A 40 -12.34 -11.10 -7.09
N ASP A 41 -12.51 -10.30 -8.16
CA ASP A 41 -13.29 -10.67 -9.34
C ASP A 41 -12.44 -11.23 -10.50
N CYS A 42 -11.10 -11.10 -10.43
CA CYS A 42 -10.17 -11.40 -11.53
C CYS A 42 -9.03 -12.34 -11.08
N GLU A 43 -9.26 -13.65 -11.24
CA GLU A 43 -8.28 -14.70 -10.95
C GLU A 43 -6.88 -14.50 -11.57
N PRO A 44 -6.71 -14.08 -12.85
CA PRO A 44 -5.37 -13.85 -13.39
C PRO A 44 -4.63 -12.70 -12.69
N CYS A 45 -5.31 -11.61 -12.33
CA CYS A 45 -4.68 -10.52 -11.59
C CYS A 45 -4.37 -10.91 -10.14
N LEU A 46 -5.20 -11.75 -9.51
CA LEU A 46 -4.91 -12.31 -8.20
C LEU A 46 -3.66 -13.20 -8.23
N SER A 47 -3.48 -14.01 -9.27
CA SER A 47 -2.28 -14.82 -9.45
C SER A 47 -1.01 -13.96 -9.55
N GLU A 48 -1.05 -12.86 -10.30
CA GLU A 48 0.09 -11.92 -10.38
C GLU A 48 0.36 -11.24 -9.03
N TYR A 49 -0.69 -10.82 -8.31
CA TYR A 49 -0.57 -10.28 -6.96
C TYR A 49 0.14 -11.26 -6.01
N ASP A 50 -0.26 -12.52 -6.01
CA ASP A 50 0.31 -13.54 -5.12
C ASP A 50 1.80 -13.77 -5.37
N VAL A 51 2.23 -13.75 -6.64
CA VAL A 51 3.63 -13.86 -7.04
C VAL A 51 4.43 -12.67 -6.49
N GLU A 52 3.96 -11.46 -6.72
CA GLU A 52 4.66 -10.24 -6.30
C GLU A 52 4.72 -10.10 -4.76
N ASP A 53 3.62 -10.41 -4.07
CA ASP A 53 3.55 -10.42 -2.61
C ASP A 53 4.48 -11.51 -2.01
N HIS A 54 4.54 -12.69 -2.63
CA HIS A 54 5.49 -13.73 -2.23
C HIS A 54 6.95 -13.28 -2.43
N LEU A 55 7.27 -12.67 -3.57
CA LEU A 55 8.60 -12.12 -3.84
C LEU A 55 8.99 -11.06 -2.81
N LYS A 56 8.10 -10.09 -2.53
CA LYS A 56 8.32 -9.06 -1.51
C LYS A 56 8.57 -9.66 -0.13
N ARG A 57 7.83 -10.70 0.27
CA ARG A 57 8.09 -11.43 1.52
C ARG A 57 9.46 -12.09 1.56
N LEU A 58 9.87 -12.73 0.47
CA LEU A 58 11.19 -13.37 0.38
C LEU A 58 12.31 -12.33 0.52
N VAL A 59 12.21 -11.19 -0.18
CA VAL A 59 13.19 -10.11 -0.08
C VAL A 59 13.28 -9.56 1.34
N ARG A 60 12.14 -9.29 1.99
CA ARG A 60 12.09 -8.81 3.39
C ARG A 60 12.72 -9.81 4.36
N ARG A 61 12.56 -11.11 4.13
CA ARG A 61 13.21 -12.15 4.95
C ARG A 61 14.72 -12.22 4.72
N ALA A 62 15.16 -12.06 3.48
CA ALA A 62 16.57 -12.15 3.11
C ALA A 62 17.39 -10.92 3.57
N CYS A 63 16.74 -9.77 3.75
CA CYS A 63 17.36 -8.53 4.19
C CYS A 63 16.81 -8.05 5.56
N PRO A 64 17.25 -8.66 6.68
CA PRO A 64 16.78 -8.30 8.03
C PRO A 64 17.48 -7.06 8.61
N GLU A 65 18.12 -6.22 7.78
CA GLU A 65 18.88 -5.06 8.23
C GLU A 65 17.97 -4.09 8.99
N SER A 66 18.20 -4.00 10.30
CA SER A 66 17.47 -3.08 11.16
C SER A 66 18.11 -1.70 11.07
N ALA A 67 17.28 -0.66 11.01
CA ALA A 67 17.78 0.71 11.03
C ALA A 67 18.64 0.96 12.30
N PRO A 68 19.74 1.72 12.20
CA PRO A 68 20.61 1.99 13.34
C PRO A 68 19.86 2.60 14.52
N ALA A 69 20.19 2.17 15.75
CA ALA A 69 19.52 2.63 16.97
C ALA A 69 19.60 4.16 17.15
N GLU A 70 20.70 4.79 16.72
CA GLU A 70 20.87 6.24 16.74
C GLU A 70 19.84 6.96 15.85
N LEU A 71 19.53 6.40 14.67
CA LEU A 71 18.51 6.96 13.79
C LEU A 71 17.12 6.89 14.46
N HIS A 72 16.79 5.76 15.09
CA HIS A 72 15.54 5.61 15.84
C HIS A 72 15.41 6.64 16.97
N LEU A 73 16.50 6.86 17.73
CA LEU A 73 16.55 7.86 18.80
C LEU A 73 16.31 9.28 18.25
N ARG A 74 17.03 9.66 17.18
CA ARG A 74 16.89 10.98 16.56
C ARG A 74 15.46 11.22 16.04
N ILE A 75 14.89 10.25 15.31
CA ILE A 75 13.51 10.34 14.80
C ILE A 75 12.52 10.55 15.94
N ARG A 76 12.62 9.75 17.03
CA ARG A 76 11.71 9.88 18.17
C ARG A 76 11.84 11.23 18.87
N GLN A 77 13.06 11.75 19.02
CA GLN A 77 13.29 13.08 19.58
C GLN A 77 12.66 14.16 18.70
N SER A 78 12.90 14.13 17.39
CA SER A 78 12.31 15.06 16.44
C SER A 78 10.78 15.02 16.45
N LEU A 79 10.16 13.83 16.46
CA LEU A 79 8.71 13.68 16.55
C LEU A 79 8.14 14.22 17.87
N THR A 80 8.87 14.04 18.98
CA THR A 80 8.45 14.59 20.29
C THR A 80 8.42 16.11 20.25
N VAL A 81 9.48 16.73 19.72
CA VAL A 81 9.57 18.19 19.58
C VAL A 81 8.46 18.71 18.65
N LEU A 82 8.26 18.08 17.50
CA LEU A 82 7.21 18.47 16.55
C LEU A 82 5.82 18.40 17.18
N ARG A 83 5.51 17.36 17.97
CA ARG A 83 4.22 17.26 18.67
C ARG A 83 3.98 18.41 19.66
N LEU A 84 5.03 18.85 20.35
CA LEU A 84 4.95 20.01 21.25
C LEU A 84 4.77 21.33 20.48
N GLN A 85 5.30 21.42 19.27
CA GLN A 85 5.21 22.61 18.41
C GLN A 85 3.88 22.71 17.66
N ILE A 86 3.32 21.58 17.22
CA ILE A 86 2.07 21.53 16.47
C ILE A 86 0.86 21.81 17.38
N GLY A 87 1.01 21.63 18.70
CA GLY A 87 -0.04 21.89 19.66
C GLY A 87 -1.11 20.81 19.57
N ASP A 88 -1.15 19.98 20.60
CA ASP A 88 -2.35 19.25 20.98
C ASP A 88 -3.40 20.28 21.47
N PRO A 89 -4.55 20.46 20.80
CA PRO A 89 -5.70 21.11 21.42
C PRO A 89 -6.55 20.09 22.19
N GLY A 90 -5.95 19.07 22.82
CA GLY A 90 -6.67 18.08 23.66
C GLY A 90 -7.44 17.02 22.89
#